data_AF-A0A380S2D7-F1
#
_entry.id   AF-A0A380S2D7-F1
#
_cell.length_a   1.000
_cell.length_b   1.000
_cell.length_c   1.000
_cell.angle_alpha   90.00
_cell.angle_beta   90.00
_cell.angle_gamma   90.00
#
_symmetry.space_group_name_H-M   'P 1'
#
loop_
_entity.id
_entity.type
_entity.pdbx_description
1 polymer ?
#
loop_
_entity_poly.entity_id
_entity_poly.type
_entity_poly.pdbx_seq_one_letter_code
_entity_poly.pdbx_strand_id
1 'polypeptide(L)'
;MTSKKEITGKCRICGKEGKLTFEHIPPRASYNKQSVKTVKLLDVIEAENNENIMPWELERIRSTISQRGRGEYCLCESCNNNTGAWYGVHYKRFADALMRVCVSVKKADAKSAKFELKDMRPLPIFKQVIAMFCDINTALTDNDPSLREYLLNKESKTLDTSKYRVFMYLMTGGIEKTAGKTALLQKGNPTPIVLSEISTVPVGFILFEDLPKDYQTTLTEITNFADCSYSDSGSIILALNAFEINSVFPGDFRSKDEIKSTIENSKSNHQ
;
A
#
# COMPACT_ATOMS: atom_id res chain seq x y z
N MET A 1 32.98 -18.34 -0.07
CA MET A 1 32.04 -17.26 -0.46
C MET A 1 30.97 -17.87 -1.35
N THR A 2 29.80 -18.18 -0.81
CA THR A 2 28.67 -18.68 -1.61
C THR A 2 28.18 -17.55 -2.51
N SER A 3 28.28 -17.73 -3.83
CA SER A 3 27.73 -16.77 -4.78
C SER A 3 26.24 -16.61 -4.49
N LYS A 4 25.81 -15.37 -4.26
CA LYS A 4 24.40 -15.06 -4.05
C LYS A 4 23.70 -15.43 -5.36
N LYS A 5 22.79 -16.41 -5.34
CA LYS A 5 22.03 -16.84 -6.52
C LYS A 5 21.43 -15.61 -7.19
N GLU A 6 21.82 -15.36 -8.44
CA GLU A 6 21.27 -14.25 -9.20
C GLU A 6 19.80 -14.54 -9.51
N ILE A 7 18.95 -13.55 -9.24
CA ILE A 7 17.52 -13.64 -9.52
C ILE A 7 17.26 -12.82 -10.78
N THR A 8 16.69 -13.46 -11.78
CA THR A 8 16.38 -12.87 -13.07
C THR A 8 14.88 -12.88 -13.31
N GLY A 9 14.40 -11.91 -14.08
CA GLY A 9 13.03 -11.83 -14.54
C GLY A 9 12.72 -10.45 -15.10
N LYS A 10 11.43 -10.19 -15.29
CA LYS A 10 10.92 -8.94 -15.86
C LYS A 10 10.86 -7.84 -14.82
N CYS A 11 11.45 -6.68 -15.11
CA CYS A 11 11.31 -5.51 -14.26
C CYS A 11 9.87 -4.96 -14.29
N ARG A 12 9.26 -4.78 -13.11
CA ARG A 12 7.87 -4.30 -12.95
C ARG A 12 7.64 -2.83 -13.30
N ILE A 13 8.67 -2.08 -13.68
CA ILE A 13 8.56 -0.68 -14.16
C ILE A 13 8.87 -0.62 -15.66
N CYS A 14 10.10 -0.95 -16.05
CA CYS A 14 10.51 -0.81 -17.45
C CYS A 14 10.16 -2.00 -18.35
N GLY A 15 9.69 -3.12 -17.80
CA GLY A 15 9.33 -4.33 -18.54
C GLY A 15 10.49 -5.09 -19.18
N LYS A 16 11.75 -4.69 -18.95
CA LYS A 16 12.93 -5.38 -19.48
C LYS A 16 13.21 -6.66 -18.67
N GLU A 17 13.54 -7.74 -19.36
CA GLU A 17 14.08 -8.97 -18.76
C GLU A 17 15.54 -8.77 -18.34
N GLY A 18 15.92 -9.26 -17.16
CA GLY A 18 17.31 -9.20 -16.71
C GLY A 18 17.46 -9.48 -15.22
N LYS A 19 18.60 -9.08 -14.67
CA LYS A 19 18.88 -9.21 -13.23
C LYS A 19 17.95 -8.29 -12.43
N LEU A 20 17.30 -8.85 -11.43
CA LEU A 20 16.44 -8.13 -10.51
C LEU A 20 17.17 -7.82 -9.21
N THR A 21 16.87 -6.64 -8.68
CA THR A 21 17.31 -6.13 -7.38
C THR A 21 16.19 -6.30 -6.37
N PHE A 22 16.56 -6.45 -5.10
CA PHE A 22 15.59 -6.52 -4.03
C PHE A 22 15.07 -5.12 -3.71
N GLU A 23 13.79 -4.86 -3.95
CA GLU A 23 13.12 -3.63 -3.60
C GLU A 23 12.33 -3.80 -2.31
N HIS A 24 12.43 -2.80 -1.43
CA HIS A 24 11.67 -2.77 -0.18
C HIS A 24 10.32 -2.09 -0.40
N ILE A 25 9.24 -2.73 0.02
CA ILE A 25 7.88 -2.21 -0.19
C ILE A 25 7.14 -2.14 1.15
N PRO A 26 6.98 -0.94 1.75
CA PRO A 26 7.51 0.36 1.33
C PRO A 26 9.02 0.49 1.42
N PRO A 27 9.62 1.61 0.95
CA PRO A 27 11.05 1.84 1.00
C PRO A 27 11.66 1.55 2.36
N ARG A 28 12.85 0.94 2.33
CA ARG A 28 13.61 0.58 3.54
C ARG A 28 13.77 1.75 4.52
N ALA A 29 13.95 2.95 3.98
CA ALA A 29 14.17 4.15 4.78
C ALA A 29 12.92 4.61 5.54
N SER A 30 11.74 4.16 5.14
CA SER A 30 10.43 4.48 5.71
C SER A 30 9.96 3.35 6.64
N TYR A 31 10.77 3.07 7.67
CA TYR A 31 10.48 2.11 8.75
C TYR A 31 10.45 0.61 8.35
N ASN A 32 10.67 0.27 7.09
CA ASN A 32 10.78 -1.11 6.62
C ASN A 32 12.21 -1.69 6.73
N LYS A 33 12.73 -1.79 7.95
CA LYS A 33 14.10 -2.31 8.23
C LYS A 33 14.14 -3.52 9.14
N GLN A 34 13.09 -3.74 9.92
CA GLN A 34 13.03 -4.77 10.94
C GLN A 34 12.69 -6.13 10.33
N SER A 35 12.96 -7.19 11.10
CA SER A 35 12.60 -8.54 10.67
C SER A 35 11.08 -8.68 10.66
N VAL A 36 10.53 -9.17 9.55
CA VAL A 36 9.09 -9.33 9.37
C VAL A 36 8.74 -10.80 9.19
N LYS A 37 7.60 -11.21 9.77
CA LYS A 37 6.94 -12.49 9.47
C LYS A 37 5.87 -12.23 8.43
N THR A 38 5.95 -12.92 7.30
CA THR A 38 4.96 -12.82 6.22
C THR A 38 4.17 -14.12 6.16
N VAL A 39 2.85 -13.99 6.26
CA VAL A 39 1.86 -15.06 6.04
C VAL A 39 1.21 -14.86 4.66
N LYS A 40 0.79 -15.93 4.00
CA LYS A 40 0.03 -15.83 2.74
C LYS A 40 -1.46 -15.84 3.04
N LEU A 41 -2.24 -15.12 2.23
CA LEU A 41 -3.70 -15.04 2.40
C LEU A 41 -4.36 -16.43 2.43
N LEU A 42 -3.96 -17.35 1.56
CA LEU A 42 -4.52 -18.71 1.54
C LEU A 42 -4.26 -19.48 2.84
N ASP A 43 -3.07 -19.31 3.44
CA ASP A 43 -2.73 -19.94 4.72
C ASP A 43 -3.60 -19.35 5.85
N VAL A 44 -3.96 -18.05 5.77
CA VAL A 44 -4.87 -17.41 6.72
C VAL A 44 -6.29 -17.96 6.59
N ILE A 45 -6.81 -18.03 5.37
CA ILE A 45 -8.15 -18.58 5.10
C ILE A 45 -8.25 -20.05 5.55
N GLU A 46 -7.21 -20.84 5.30
CA GLU A 46 -7.17 -22.24 5.74
C GLU A 46 -7.19 -22.35 7.27
N ALA A 47 -6.40 -21.53 7.96
CA ALA A 47 -6.35 -21.53 9.42
C ALA A 47 -7.66 -21.02 10.07
N GLU A 48 -8.30 -19.98 9.50
CA GLU A 48 -9.61 -19.49 9.98
C GLU A 48 -10.67 -20.59 9.91
N ASN A 49 -10.69 -21.38 8.83
CA ASN A 49 -11.65 -22.46 8.64
C ASN A 49 -11.39 -23.68 9.54
N ASN A 50 -10.13 -24.04 9.77
CA ASN A 50 -9.78 -25.29 10.44
C ASN A 50 -9.52 -25.14 11.95
N GLU A 51 -9.07 -23.96 12.38
CA GLU A 51 -8.57 -23.74 13.75
C GLU A 51 -9.36 -22.68 14.54
N ASN A 52 -10.42 -22.13 13.93
CA ASN A 52 -11.30 -21.09 14.51
C ASN A 52 -10.48 -19.94 15.15
N ILE A 53 -9.47 -19.47 14.41
CA ILE A 53 -8.64 -18.32 14.81
C ILE A 53 -9.24 -17.03 14.28
N MET A 54 -8.98 -15.93 14.99
CA MET A 54 -9.33 -14.59 14.52
C MET A 54 -8.34 -14.09 13.46
N PRO A 55 -8.75 -13.18 12.54
CA PRO A 55 -7.89 -12.68 11.46
C PRO A 55 -6.58 -12.02 11.92
N TRP A 56 -6.51 -11.55 13.18
CA TRP A 56 -5.32 -10.93 13.77
C TRP A 56 -4.42 -11.90 14.56
N GLU A 57 -4.77 -13.17 14.68
CA GLU A 57 -3.97 -14.21 15.36
C GLU A 57 -2.90 -14.83 14.45
N LEU A 58 -2.17 -13.98 13.70
CA LEU A 58 -1.25 -14.40 12.64
C LEU A 58 -0.04 -15.19 13.15
N GLU A 59 0.25 -15.15 14.45
CA GLU A 59 1.36 -15.88 15.06
C GLU A 59 1.18 -17.40 15.03
N ARG A 60 -0.07 -17.85 14.91
CA ARG A 60 -0.45 -19.27 14.84
C ARG A 60 -0.32 -19.84 13.43
N ILE A 61 -0.02 -19.00 12.44
CA ILE A 61 -0.03 -19.36 11.02
C ILE A 61 1.41 -19.55 10.53
N ARG A 62 1.59 -20.53 9.64
CA ARG A 62 2.87 -20.75 8.97
C ARG A 62 3.32 -19.46 8.28
N SER A 63 4.53 -19.00 8.60
CA SER A 63 5.08 -17.76 8.08
C SER A 63 6.48 -17.95 7.52
N THR A 64 6.86 -17.01 6.66
CA THR A 64 8.23 -16.84 6.18
C THR A 64 8.85 -15.64 6.87
N ILE A 65 10.15 -15.72 7.19
CA ILE A 65 10.85 -14.63 7.90
C ILE A 65 11.78 -13.92 6.92
N SER A 66 11.65 -12.60 6.82
CA SER A 66 12.64 -11.75 6.18
C SER A 66 13.37 -10.90 7.21
N GLN A 67 14.69 -11.08 7.34
CA GLN A 67 15.52 -10.35 8.31
C GLN A 67 15.87 -8.90 7.88
N ARG A 68 15.40 -8.46 6.71
CA ARG A 68 15.77 -7.18 6.12
C ARG A 68 14.59 -6.25 5.88
N GLY A 69 13.42 -6.55 6.43
CA GLY A 69 12.15 -5.92 6.05
C GLY A 69 11.45 -6.63 4.89
N ARG A 70 10.25 -6.17 4.55
CA ARG A 70 9.42 -6.68 3.45
C ARG A 70 9.93 -6.18 2.11
N GLY A 71 9.94 -7.04 1.11
CA GLY A 71 10.38 -6.65 -0.22
C GLY A 71 10.43 -7.84 -1.16
N GLU A 72 10.72 -7.57 -2.42
CA GLU A 72 10.74 -8.57 -3.48
C GLU A 72 11.81 -8.25 -4.53
N TYR A 73 12.23 -9.27 -5.27
CA TYR A 73 13.07 -9.08 -6.45
C TYR A 73 12.18 -8.73 -7.64
N CYS A 74 11.95 -7.44 -7.89
CA CYS A 74 10.99 -6.96 -8.89
C CYS A 74 11.49 -5.86 -9.84
N LEU A 75 12.60 -5.19 -9.51
CA LEU A 75 13.12 -4.07 -10.30
C LEU A 75 14.52 -4.35 -10.84
N CYS A 76 14.80 -3.92 -12.07
CA CYS A 76 16.17 -3.83 -12.54
C CYS A 76 16.93 -2.72 -11.79
N GLU A 77 18.26 -2.79 -11.77
CA GLU A 77 19.10 -1.83 -11.06
C GLU A 77 18.84 -0.38 -11.46
N SER A 78 18.68 -0.10 -12.75
CA SER A 78 18.41 1.25 -13.24
C SER A 78 17.07 1.79 -12.72
N CYS A 79 16.00 1.00 -12.76
CA CYS A 79 14.69 1.43 -12.27
C CYS A 79 14.72 1.66 -10.76
N ASN A 80 15.31 0.74 -10.00
CA ASN A 80 15.43 0.86 -8.55
C ASN A 80 16.22 2.13 -8.16
N ASN A 81 17.39 2.34 -8.76
CA ASN A 81 18.21 3.52 -8.48
C ASN A 81 17.47 4.82 -8.84
N ASN A 82 16.78 4.85 -9.98
CA ASN A 82 16.04 6.04 -10.42
C ASN A 82 14.86 6.34 -9.49
N THR A 83 13.99 5.37 -9.18
CA THR A 83 12.84 5.61 -8.29
C THR A 83 13.27 5.97 -6.88
N GLY A 84 14.31 5.30 -6.35
CA GLY A 84 14.89 5.62 -5.05
C GLY A 84 15.43 7.05 -4.98
N ALA A 85 16.20 7.47 -5.99
CA ALA A 85 16.82 8.80 -6.02
C ALA A 85 15.83 9.93 -6.36
N TRP A 86 14.89 9.70 -7.29
CA TRP A 86 13.95 10.72 -7.74
C TRP A 86 12.75 10.88 -6.82
N TYR A 87 12.25 9.79 -6.24
CA TYR A 87 10.96 9.77 -5.55
C TYR A 87 11.09 9.30 -4.10
N GLY A 88 11.86 8.24 -3.86
CA GLY A 88 11.99 7.58 -2.56
C GLY A 88 12.47 8.51 -1.44
N VAL A 89 13.41 9.41 -1.74
CA VAL A 89 13.90 10.43 -0.77
C VAL A 89 12.79 11.38 -0.29
N HIS A 90 11.88 11.77 -1.19
CA HIS A 90 10.77 12.66 -0.85
C HIS A 90 9.65 11.92 -0.11
N TYR A 91 9.34 10.69 -0.54
CA TYR A 91 8.42 9.81 0.18
C TYR A 91 8.89 9.52 1.62
N LYS A 92 10.19 9.29 1.83
CA LYS A 92 10.74 9.12 3.19
C LYS A 92 10.42 10.32 4.08
N ARG A 93 10.67 11.54 3.60
CA ARG A 93 10.38 12.76 4.36
C ARG A 93 8.89 12.86 4.72
N PHE A 94 8.01 12.49 3.77
CA PHE A 94 6.57 12.44 3.99
C PHE A 94 6.18 11.38 5.04
N ALA A 95 6.71 10.17 4.94
CA ALA A 95 6.47 9.09 5.91
C ALA A 95 6.98 9.46 7.32
N ASP A 96 8.16 10.07 7.44
CA ASP A 96 8.70 10.53 8.72
C ASP A 96 7.77 11.59 9.37
N ALA A 97 7.19 12.48 8.56
CA ALA A 97 6.25 13.48 9.05
C ALA A 97 4.92 12.86 9.49
N LEU A 98 4.38 11.93 8.69
CA LEU A 98 3.18 11.16 9.04
C LEU A 98 3.38 10.29 10.28
N MET A 99 4.58 9.77 10.54
CA MET A 99 4.88 9.03 11.77
C MET A 99 4.66 9.89 13.01
N ARG A 100 5.06 11.17 12.98
CA ARG A 100 4.84 12.10 14.10
C ARG A 100 3.36 12.36 14.33
N VAL A 101 2.59 12.49 13.25
CA VAL A 101 1.12 12.61 13.32
C VAL A 101 0.52 11.33 13.90
N CYS A 102 0.89 10.16 13.39
CA CYS A 102 0.41 8.86 13.85
C CYS A 102 0.68 8.66 15.35
N VAL A 103 1.88 8.98 15.84
CA VAL A 103 2.20 8.93 17.28
C VAL A 103 1.28 9.86 18.09
N SER A 104 1.01 11.07 17.59
CA SER A 104 0.14 12.03 18.27
C SER A 104 -1.32 11.57 18.31
N VAL A 105 -1.81 11.02 17.19
CA VAL A 105 -3.14 10.42 17.07
C VAL A 105 -3.31 9.24 18.03
N LYS A 106 -2.33 8.33 18.11
CA LYS A 106 -2.35 7.22 19.07
C LYS A 106 -2.40 7.70 20.51
N LYS A 107 -1.57 8.69 20.87
CA LYS A 107 -1.54 9.25 22.24
C LYS A 107 -2.86 9.89 22.65
N ALA A 108 -3.59 10.48 21.69
CA ALA A 108 -4.87 11.13 21.92
C ALA A 108 -6.08 10.18 21.76
N ASP A 109 -5.88 8.91 21.38
CA ASP A 109 -6.93 7.99 20.90
C ASP A 109 -7.89 8.65 19.88
N ALA A 110 -7.32 9.49 19.00
CA ALA A 110 -8.10 10.19 17.99
C ALA A 110 -8.43 9.25 16.81
N LYS A 111 -9.65 9.36 16.27
CA LYS A 111 -10.07 8.58 15.08
C LYS A 111 -9.71 9.26 13.75
N SER A 112 -9.27 10.50 13.79
CA SER A 112 -8.82 11.25 12.63
C SER A 112 -7.87 12.39 13.03
N ALA A 113 -7.16 12.94 12.06
CA ALA A 113 -6.34 14.12 12.25
C ALA A 113 -6.35 15.01 11.01
N LYS A 114 -6.49 16.32 11.24
CA LYS A 114 -6.22 17.37 10.24
C LYS A 114 -4.92 18.07 10.59
N PHE A 115 -4.01 18.16 9.63
CA PHE A 115 -2.66 18.69 9.86
C PHE A 115 -2.06 19.27 8.57
N GLU A 116 -1.02 20.07 8.74
CA GLU A 116 -0.23 20.66 7.66
C GLU A 116 1.18 20.07 7.67
N LEU A 117 1.64 19.60 6.52
CA LEU A 117 3.01 19.14 6.31
C LEU A 117 3.75 20.16 5.44
N LYS A 118 4.72 20.85 6.03
CA LYS A 118 5.51 21.89 5.34
C LYS A 118 6.63 21.30 4.48
N ASP A 119 7.02 22.02 3.45
CA ASP A 119 8.14 21.73 2.55
C ASP A 119 8.08 20.32 1.91
N MET A 120 6.89 19.90 1.53
CA MET A 120 6.68 18.63 0.85
C MET A 120 6.71 18.83 -0.67
N ARG A 121 7.03 17.75 -1.40
CA ARG A 121 7.00 17.71 -2.86
C ARG A 121 5.95 16.71 -3.33
N PRO A 122 4.72 17.15 -3.67
CA PRO A 122 3.59 16.27 -3.92
C PRO A 122 3.85 15.25 -5.04
N LEU A 123 4.32 15.69 -6.21
CA LEU A 123 4.51 14.80 -7.36
C LEU A 123 5.53 13.68 -7.08
N PRO A 124 6.76 13.94 -6.57
CA PRO A 124 7.68 12.86 -6.21
C PRO A 124 7.14 11.89 -5.15
N ILE A 125 6.40 12.37 -4.15
CA ILE A 125 5.75 11.50 -3.15
C ILE A 125 4.77 10.57 -3.84
N PHE A 126 3.91 11.13 -4.69
CA PHE A 126 2.89 10.39 -5.40
C PHE A 126 3.47 9.38 -6.39
N LYS A 127 4.52 9.75 -7.13
CA LYS A 127 5.25 8.82 -8.01
C LYS A 127 5.89 7.67 -7.26
N GLN A 128 6.40 7.89 -6.04
CA GLN A 128 6.86 6.76 -5.22
C GLN A 128 5.70 5.83 -4.85
N VAL A 129 4.51 6.37 -4.55
CA VAL A 129 3.32 5.55 -4.26
C VAL A 129 2.92 4.71 -5.47
N ILE A 130 2.87 5.30 -6.67
CA ILE A 130 2.60 4.56 -7.90
C ILE A 130 3.68 3.51 -8.19
N ALA A 131 4.96 3.82 -7.96
CA ALA A 131 6.04 2.85 -8.11
C ALA A 131 5.85 1.65 -7.16
N MET A 132 5.51 1.88 -5.89
CA MET A 132 5.20 0.79 -4.95
C MET A 132 4.01 -0.05 -5.41
N PHE A 133 2.99 0.54 -6.03
CA PHE A 133 1.87 -0.21 -6.61
C PHE A 133 2.27 -1.04 -7.82
N CYS A 134 3.18 -0.54 -8.68
CA CYS A 134 3.78 -1.35 -9.73
C CYS A 134 4.60 -2.50 -9.14
N ASP A 135 5.30 -2.25 -8.04
CA ASP A 135 6.09 -3.27 -7.38
C ASP A 135 5.23 -4.40 -6.84
N ILE A 136 4.01 -4.17 -6.34
CA ILE A 136 3.16 -5.27 -5.85
C ILE A 136 2.24 -5.88 -6.94
N ASN A 137 2.18 -5.27 -8.12
CA ASN A 137 1.34 -5.71 -9.23
C ASN A 137 2.16 -6.08 -10.47
N THR A 138 2.41 -7.38 -10.64
CA THR A 138 3.29 -7.92 -11.69
C THR A 138 2.94 -7.48 -13.12
N ALA A 139 1.66 -7.27 -13.42
CA ALA A 139 1.18 -6.95 -14.77
C ALA A 139 0.75 -5.48 -14.93
N LEU A 140 0.93 -4.61 -13.94
CA LEU A 140 0.33 -3.27 -13.98
C LEU A 140 0.88 -2.43 -15.15
N THR A 141 2.21 -2.36 -15.31
CA THR A 141 2.84 -1.65 -16.45
C THR A 141 2.76 -2.39 -17.77
N ASP A 142 2.41 -3.68 -17.75
CA ASP A 142 2.17 -4.46 -18.97
C ASP A 142 0.78 -4.19 -19.54
N ASN A 143 -0.21 -4.09 -18.65
CA ASN A 143 -1.58 -3.71 -19.00
C ASN A 143 -1.70 -2.22 -19.34
N ASP A 144 -0.82 -1.38 -18.78
CA ASP A 144 -0.79 0.05 -19.06
C ASP A 144 0.64 0.59 -19.17
N PRO A 145 1.21 0.61 -20.39
CA PRO A 145 2.54 1.15 -20.64
C PRO A 145 2.70 2.65 -20.30
N SER A 146 1.62 3.42 -20.20
CA SER A 146 1.71 4.85 -19.85
C SER A 146 2.29 5.06 -18.44
N LEU A 147 2.07 4.10 -17.52
CA LEU A 147 2.67 4.13 -16.19
C LEU A 147 4.20 4.04 -16.23
N ARG A 148 4.76 3.32 -17.20
CA ARG A 148 6.21 3.25 -17.42
C ARG A 148 6.74 4.63 -17.83
N GLU A 149 6.08 5.29 -18.77
CA GLU A 149 6.49 6.62 -19.24
C GLU A 149 6.38 7.65 -18.12
N TYR A 150 5.30 7.58 -17.33
CA TYR A 150 5.08 8.42 -16.16
C TYR A 150 6.17 8.27 -15.09
N LEU A 151 6.57 7.02 -14.78
CA LEU A 151 7.56 6.73 -13.75
C LEU A 151 9.01 6.94 -14.21
N LEU A 152 9.32 6.68 -15.48
CA LEU A 152 10.68 6.82 -16.02
C LEU A 152 11.01 8.24 -16.52
N ASN A 153 10.04 9.16 -16.46
CA ASN A 153 10.26 10.59 -16.65
C ASN A 153 9.85 11.34 -15.37
N LYS A 154 10.83 11.84 -14.61
CA LYS A 154 10.58 12.56 -13.34
C LYS A 154 9.67 13.78 -13.47
N GLU A 155 9.71 14.47 -14.61
CA GLU A 155 8.91 15.67 -14.89
C GLU A 155 7.50 15.36 -15.43
N SER A 156 7.21 14.11 -15.79
CA SER A 156 5.92 13.73 -16.35
C SER A 156 4.78 13.95 -15.36
N LYS A 157 3.68 14.54 -15.83
CA LYS A 157 2.41 14.69 -15.11
C LYS A 157 1.29 13.87 -15.75
N THR A 158 1.62 13.09 -16.77
CA THR A 158 0.67 12.34 -17.58
C THR A 158 0.31 11.03 -16.89
N LEU A 159 -0.65 11.09 -15.97
CA LEU A 159 -1.32 9.92 -15.42
C LEU A 159 -2.81 10.00 -15.80
N ASP A 160 -3.40 8.88 -16.20
CA ASP A 160 -4.85 8.79 -16.32
C ASP A 160 -5.48 8.76 -14.91
N THR A 161 -5.77 9.95 -14.37
CA THR A 161 -6.38 10.14 -13.04
C THR A 161 -7.86 9.78 -12.99
N SER A 162 -8.48 9.50 -14.15
CA SER A 162 -9.84 8.96 -14.20
C SER A 162 -9.84 7.44 -13.97
N LYS A 163 -8.79 6.76 -14.44
CA LYS A 163 -8.55 5.33 -14.25
C LYS A 163 -7.87 5.03 -12.93
N TYR A 164 -6.78 5.72 -12.59
CA TYR A 164 -5.97 5.47 -11.41
C TYR A 164 -6.17 6.53 -10.34
N ARG A 165 -6.84 6.16 -9.25
CA ARG A 165 -7.09 7.06 -8.11
C ARG A 165 -6.45 6.52 -6.85
N VAL A 166 -5.70 7.37 -6.15
CA VAL A 166 -4.98 6.96 -4.94
C VAL A 166 -5.58 7.62 -3.72
N PHE A 167 -5.89 6.79 -2.74
CA PHE A 167 -6.40 7.19 -1.44
C PHE A 167 -5.41 6.79 -0.35
N MET A 168 -5.45 7.51 0.77
CA MET A 168 -4.58 7.25 1.90
C MET A 168 -5.31 7.37 3.25
N TYR A 169 -4.71 6.76 4.27
CA TYR A 169 -5.17 6.83 5.65
C TYR A 169 -4.01 6.69 6.64
N LEU A 170 -4.20 7.11 7.89
CA LEU A 170 -3.24 6.85 8.96
C LEU A 170 -3.40 5.42 9.47
N MET A 171 -2.33 4.64 9.42
CA MET A 171 -2.31 3.31 10.02
C MET A 171 -1.72 3.41 11.42
N THR A 172 -2.57 3.21 12.44
CA THR A 172 -2.18 3.30 13.86
C THR A 172 -1.81 1.95 14.45
N GLY A 173 -1.91 0.86 13.72
CA GLY A 173 -1.46 -0.45 14.17
C GLY A 173 -2.22 -1.59 13.50
N GLY A 174 -2.09 -2.78 14.09
CA GLY A 174 -2.72 -3.99 13.58
C GLY A 174 -1.89 -4.65 12.48
N ILE A 175 -2.57 -5.25 11.51
CA ILE A 175 -2.00 -6.07 10.45
C ILE A 175 -1.43 -5.19 9.34
N GLU A 176 -0.12 -5.29 9.10
CA GLU A 176 0.46 -4.76 7.87
C GLU A 176 0.18 -5.71 6.71
N LYS A 177 -0.19 -5.17 5.54
CA LYS A 177 -0.53 -5.98 4.37
C LYS A 177 -0.07 -5.33 3.07
N THR A 178 0.20 -6.20 2.10
CA THR A 178 0.42 -5.83 0.70
C THR A 178 -0.48 -6.74 -0.13
N ALA A 179 -1.46 -6.14 -0.78
CA ALA A 179 -2.39 -6.84 -1.63
C ALA A 179 -2.33 -6.24 -3.03
N GLY A 180 -1.92 -7.06 -4.00
CA GLY A 180 -2.03 -6.71 -5.42
C GLY A 180 -3.50 -6.60 -5.86
N LYS A 181 -3.70 -6.49 -7.17
CA LYS A 181 -4.98 -6.31 -7.82
C LYS A 181 -6.03 -7.28 -7.30
N THR A 182 -7.01 -6.73 -6.63
CA THR A 182 -8.12 -7.43 -5.97
C THR A 182 -9.43 -6.84 -6.47
N ALA A 183 -10.38 -7.69 -6.83
CA ALA A 183 -11.74 -7.28 -7.17
C ALA A 183 -12.66 -7.55 -5.97
N LEU A 184 -13.26 -6.49 -5.41
CA LEU A 184 -14.26 -6.59 -4.36
C LEU A 184 -15.65 -6.67 -4.97
N LEU A 185 -16.38 -7.73 -4.64
CA LEU A 185 -17.77 -7.91 -5.01
C LEU A 185 -18.66 -7.51 -3.84
N GLN A 186 -19.48 -6.49 -4.04
CA GLN A 186 -20.43 -6.02 -3.02
C GLN A 186 -21.82 -6.58 -3.31
N LYS A 187 -22.47 -7.12 -2.27
CA LYS A 187 -23.84 -7.65 -2.41
C LYS A 187 -24.79 -6.55 -2.89
N GLY A 188 -25.48 -6.80 -4.00
CA GLY A 188 -26.43 -5.83 -4.59
C GLY A 188 -25.79 -4.80 -5.52
N ASN A 189 -24.46 -4.79 -5.68
CA ASN A 189 -23.78 -3.97 -6.68
C ASN A 189 -23.13 -4.89 -7.74
N PRO A 190 -23.58 -4.84 -9.00
CA PRO A 190 -23.02 -5.69 -10.06
C PRO A 190 -21.60 -5.26 -10.48
N THR A 191 -21.20 -4.02 -10.17
CA THR A 191 -19.91 -3.49 -10.58
C THR A 191 -18.86 -3.79 -9.51
N PRO A 192 -17.80 -4.57 -9.84
CA PRO A 192 -16.72 -4.83 -8.90
C PRO A 192 -15.92 -3.55 -8.64
N ILE A 193 -15.44 -3.40 -7.41
CA ILE A 193 -14.44 -2.38 -7.07
C ILE A 193 -13.06 -3.01 -7.19
N VAL A 194 -12.25 -2.54 -8.13
CA VAL A 194 -10.89 -3.04 -8.34
C VAL A 194 -9.90 -2.17 -7.58
N LEU A 195 -9.11 -2.78 -6.70
CA LEU A 195 -8.11 -2.06 -5.92
C LEU A 195 -6.85 -2.87 -5.63
N SER A 196 -5.78 -2.17 -5.29
CA SER A 196 -4.58 -2.70 -4.64
C SER A 196 -4.34 -1.94 -3.34
N GLU A 197 -3.73 -2.57 -2.34
CA GLU A 197 -3.50 -1.95 -1.03
C GLU A 197 -2.08 -2.20 -0.50
N ILE A 198 -1.48 -1.16 0.06
CA ILE A 198 -0.24 -1.23 0.84
C ILE A 198 -0.52 -0.59 2.20
N SER A 199 -0.56 -1.40 3.26
CA SER A 199 -0.77 -0.95 4.64
C SER A 199 0.47 -1.19 5.47
N THR A 200 1.03 -0.14 6.05
CA THR A 200 2.17 -0.19 6.97
C THR A 200 2.15 1.02 7.89
N VAL A 201 2.73 0.94 9.07
CA VAL A 201 2.82 2.12 9.92
C VAL A 201 3.86 3.09 9.31
N PRO A 202 3.52 4.37 9.08
CA PRO A 202 2.40 5.12 9.66
C PRO A 202 1.19 5.36 8.73
N VAL A 203 1.22 4.85 7.51
CA VAL A 203 0.29 5.23 6.44
C VAL A 203 -0.04 4.04 5.55
N GLY A 204 -1.33 3.87 5.25
CA GLY A 204 -1.77 2.98 4.20
C GLY A 204 -2.19 3.73 2.95
N PHE A 205 -2.00 3.09 1.79
CA PHE A 205 -2.43 3.57 0.49
C PHE A 205 -3.32 2.54 -0.20
N ILE A 206 -4.33 3.02 -0.90
CA ILE A 206 -5.16 2.22 -1.81
C ILE A 206 -5.11 2.85 -3.20
N LEU A 207 -4.77 2.03 -4.19
CA LEU A 207 -4.91 2.38 -5.60
C LEU A 207 -6.19 1.73 -6.11
N PHE A 208 -7.15 2.55 -6.53
CA PHE A 208 -8.33 2.07 -7.25
C PHE A 208 -8.12 2.17 -8.75
N GLU A 209 -8.67 1.20 -9.48
CA GLU A 209 -8.76 1.18 -10.93
C GLU A 209 -10.22 1.32 -11.35
N ASP A 210 -10.50 2.27 -12.23
CA ASP A 210 -11.84 2.54 -12.79
C ASP A 210 -12.92 2.74 -11.71
N LEU A 211 -12.57 3.49 -10.65
CA LEU A 211 -13.43 3.70 -9.49
C LEU A 211 -14.74 4.41 -9.88
N PRO A 212 -15.93 3.82 -9.60
CA PRO A 212 -17.21 4.46 -9.87
C PRO A 212 -17.30 5.84 -9.22
N LYS A 213 -17.91 6.80 -9.93
CA LYS A 213 -18.00 8.20 -9.49
C LYS A 213 -18.80 8.38 -8.21
N ASP A 214 -19.76 7.50 -7.99
CA ASP A 214 -20.65 7.45 -6.83
C ASP A 214 -20.08 6.62 -5.67
N TYR A 215 -18.89 6.03 -5.82
CA TYR A 215 -18.24 5.29 -4.75
C TYR A 215 -17.90 6.23 -3.58
N GLN A 216 -18.48 5.91 -2.42
CA GLN A 216 -18.24 6.65 -1.19
C GLN A 216 -17.18 5.97 -0.34
N THR A 217 -16.25 6.76 0.16
CA THR A 217 -15.22 6.30 1.08
C THR A 217 -14.86 7.39 2.07
N THR A 218 -14.41 6.97 3.24
CA THR A 218 -13.91 7.86 4.29
C THR A 218 -12.41 8.13 4.15
N LEU A 219 -11.76 7.51 3.15
CA LEU A 219 -10.34 7.71 2.87
C LEU A 219 -10.08 9.04 2.17
N THR A 220 -8.85 9.53 2.28
CA THR A 220 -8.47 10.82 1.70
C THR A 220 -7.82 10.61 0.36
N GLU A 221 -8.43 11.15 -0.69
CA GLU A 221 -7.86 11.10 -2.04
C GLU A 221 -6.66 12.05 -2.16
N ILE A 222 -5.58 11.57 -2.77
CA ILE A 222 -4.36 12.34 -3.08
C ILE A 222 -3.99 12.30 -4.56
N THR A 223 -4.91 11.88 -5.42
CA THR A 223 -4.73 11.80 -6.89
C THR A 223 -4.27 13.13 -7.48
N ASN A 224 -4.72 14.25 -6.92
CA ASN A 224 -4.33 15.60 -7.33
C ASN A 224 -2.83 15.92 -7.16
N PHE A 225 -2.06 15.10 -6.43
CA PHE A 225 -0.61 15.27 -6.36
C PHE A 225 0.06 15.00 -7.71
N ALA A 226 -0.60 14.26 -8.62
CA ALA A 226 -0.14 14.03 -9.98
C ALA A 226 -0.11 15.32 -10.83
N ASP A 227 -0.89 16.33 -10.47
CA ASP A 227 -1.02 17.58 -11.24
C ASP A 227 0.11 18.59 -10.94
N CYS A 228 0.83 18.39 -9.83
CA CYS A 228 1.95 19.22 -9.42
C CYS A 228 3.18 19.01 -10.31
N SER A 229 4.07 19.99 -10.38
CA SER A 229 5.37 19.87 -11.04
C SER A 229 6.38 19.19 -10.12
N TYR A 230 7.42 18.56 -10.70
CA TYR A 230 8.45 17.85 -9.91
C TYR A 230 9.21 18.79 -8.96
N SER A 231 9.44 20.04 -9.38
CA SER A 231 10.11 21.05 -8.57
C SER A 231 9.21 21.73 -7.53
N ASP A 232 7.89 21.55 -7.60
CA ASP A 232 6.96 22.20 -6.68
C ASP A 232 7.24 21.75 -5.25
N SER A 233 7.35 22.72 -4.36
CA SER A 233 7.50 22.49 -2.94
C SER A 233 6.60 23.43 -2.17
N GLY A 234 5.92 22.91 -1.15
CA GLY A 234 5.03 23.72 -0.35
C GLY A 234 4.38 22.92 0.78
N SER A 235 3.38 23.53 1.39
CA SER A 235 2.58 22.91 2.43
C SER A 235 1.48 22.03 1.83
N ILE A 236 1.34 20.82 2.37
CA ILE A 236 0.22 19.92 2.07
C ILE A 236 -0.68 19.88 3.31
N ILE A 237 -1.96 20.20 3.13
CA ILE A 237 -2.97 20.08 4.18
C ILE A 237 -3.72 18.77 3.96
N LEU A 238 -3.71 17.89 4.95
CA LEU A 238 -4.40 16.60 4.91
C LEU A 238 -5.37 16.50 6.09
N ALA A 239 -6.51 15.85 5.85
CA ALA A 239 -7.41 15.37 6.87
C ALA A 239 -7.55 13.86 6.67
N LEU A 240 -6.97 13.06 7.57
CA LEU A 240 -6.90 11.60 7.43
C LEU A 240 -7.66 10.93 8.57
N ASN A 241 -8.44 9.90 8.24
CA ASN A 241 -8.94 8.95 9.23
C ASN A 241 -7.83 8.00 9.67
N ALA A 242 -7.92 7.53 10.91
CA ALA A 242 -6.95 6.69 11.57
C ALA A 242 -7.53 5.31 11.87
N PHE A 243 -6.84 4.26 11.43
CA PHE A 243 -7.31 2.88 11.54
C PHE A 243 -6.27 1.97 12.18
N GLU A 244 -6.73 1.13 13.11
CA GLU A 244 -6.07 -0.14 13.44
C GLU A 244 -6.60 -1.18 12.44
N ILE A 245 -5.70 -1.80 11.67
CA ILE A 245 -6.11 -2.75 10.63
C ILE A 245 -6.27 -4.14 11.24
N ASN A 246 -7.50 -4.67 11.22
CA ASN A 246 -7.84 -5.94 11.88
C ASN A 246 -8.17 -7.07 10.90
N SER A 247 -8.03 -6.82 9.60
CA SER A 247 -8.40 -7.75 8.54
C SER A 247 -7.31 -7.83 7.49
N VAL A 248 -7.06 -9.04 7.01
CA VAL A 248 -6.14 -9.32 5.89
C VAL A 248 -6.77 -8.95 4.54
N PHE A 249 -8.08 -8.74 4.49
CA PHE A 249 -8.79 -8.41 3.27
C PHE A 249 -8.57 -6.93 2.88
N PRO A 250 -8.32 -6.63 1.60
CA PRO A 250 -8.12 -5.26 1.15
C PRO A 250 -9.38 -4.40 1.28
N GLY A 251 -9.21 -3.14 1.69
CA GLY A 251 -10.32 -2.20 1.88
C GLY A 251 -11.22 -2.47 3.09
N ASP A 252 -10.88 -3.45 3.93
CA ASP A 252 -11.61 -3.74 5.18
C ASP A 252 -10.98 -3.01 6.37
N PHE A 253 -11.74 -2.07 6.93
CA PHE A 253 -11.34 -1.18 8.02
C PHE A 253 -12.11 -1.44 9.32
N ARG A 254 -12.85 -2.55 9.39
CA ARG A 254 -13.64 -2.88 10.58
C ARG A 254 -12.77 -3.04 11.82
N SER A 255 -13.31 -2.58 12.93
CA SER A 255 -12.80 -2.86 14.28
C SER A 255 -12.91 -4.35 14.61
N LYS A 256 -12.13 -4.80 15.60
CA LYS A 256 -12.23 -6.17 16.12
C LYS A 256 -13.65 -6.50 16.60
N ASP A 257 -14.35 -5.54 17.19
CA ASP A 257 -15.70 -5.75 17.73
C ASP A 257 -16.75 -5.87 16.62
N GLU A 258 -16.65 -5.08 15.56
CA GLU A 258 -17.50 -5.23 14.36
C GLU A 258 -17.28 -6.61 13.70
N ILE A 259 -16.04 -7.08 13.62
CA ILE A 259 -15.71 -8.41 13.06
C ILE A 259 -16.31 -9.51 13.94
N LYS A 260 -16.09 -9.47 15.26
CA LYS A 260 -16.65 -10.46 16.20
C LYS A 260 -18.18 -10.51 16.14
N SER A 261 -18.82 -9.34 16.19
CA SER A 261 -20.28 -9.21 16.09
C SER A 261 -20.81 -9.81 14.78
N THR A 262 -20.11 -9.59 13.66
CA THR A 262 -20.48 -10.19 12.37
C THR A 262 -20.40 -11.72 12.41
N ILE A 263 -19.36 -12.29 13.03
CA ILE A 263 -19.17 -13.74 13.17
C ILE A 263 -20.27 -14.36 14.04
N GLU A 264 -20.58 -13.74 15.18
CA GLU A 264 -21.63 -14.19 16.11
C GLU A 264 -23.00 -14.19 15.44
N ASN A 265 -23.38 -13.10 14.77
CA ASN A 265 -24.65 -12.98 14.06
C ASN A 265 -24.79 -14.00 12.91
N SER A 266 -23.68 -14.33 12.24
CA SER A 266 -23.69 -15.32 11.16
C SER A 266 -23.92 -16.75 11.69
N LYS A 267 -23.40 -17.07 12.89
CA LYS A 267 -23.63 -18.36 13.55
C LYS A 267 -25.08 -18.52 14.03
N SER A 268 -25.71 -17.45 14.51
CA SER A 268 -27.11 -17.45 14.96
C SER A 268 -28.12 -17.62 13.81
N ASN A 269 -27.78 -17.20 12.59
CA ASN A 269 -28.65 -17.34 11.41
C ASN A 269 -28.55 -18.72 10.73
N HIS A 270 -27.75 -19.64 11.26
CA HIS A 270 -27.57 -21.01 10.77
C HIS A 270 -27.99 -22.08 11.80
N GLN A 271 -28.66 -21.66 12.89
CA GLN A 271 -29.41 -22.52 13.82
C GLN A 271 -30.91 -22.38 13.54
#